data_AF-A0A8X7UH74-F1
#
_entry.id   AF-A0A8X7UH74-F1
#
_cell.length_a   1.000
_cell.length_b   1.000
_cell.length_c   1.000
_cell.angle_alpha   90.00
_cell.angle_beta   90.00
_cell.angle_gamma   90.00
#
_symmetry.space_group_name_H-M   'P 1'
#
loop_
_entity.id
_entity.type
_entity.pdbx_description
1 polymer ?
#
loop_
_entity_poly.entity_id
_entity_poly.type
_entity_poly.pdbx_seq_one_letter_code
_entity_poly.pdbx_strand_id
1 'polypeptide(L)'
;MIEGQRVKSLLPAQNIQQQPLASQIPYPPSPFAKLEKSCCYLSLYKSTSPSSKASSSEIVWNNLCLWFLSDQQSNNKHGVFCLQIHLCSLKMSFLAVLVVFLISSSYITSTEAYDALDPEGNITMKWDVMSWTPDGYVAVVTMFNFQKYRHIPSPGWTLGWKWAKKEVIWSMVGAQTTEQGDCSKYKGNLPHCCKKDPTVVDLLPGTPYNQQIANCCKGGVLNSWVQDPGTAASSFQISVGAAGTTNKTVRVPRNFTLMGPGPGYTCGPAKIVRPTKFVTPDTRRTTQAMMTWNITCTYSQFLAQRTPTCCVSLSSFYNETIVGCPTCACGCQNNKTESGACLDPDTPHLASVVSPPTKKGTILPPLVQCTRHLCPIRVHWHVKQNYKEYWRVKITITNFNYRLNYSQWNMVAQHPNLDNITQIFSFNYKSITPYAGLNDTAMLWGMKFYNDFLSEAGPLGNVQSEILFRKDQSTFTFEKGWAFPRRIYFNGDNCVMPPPDTYPFLPNGGFRPEVSVFASVLLPVLLVFFFFSA
;
A
#
# COMPACT_ATOMS: atom_id res chain seq x y z
N MET A 1 61.81 -14.09 -25.62
CA MET A 1 61.20 -15.24 -26.31
C MET A 1 59.80 -15.40 -25.72
N ILE A 2 58.75 -14.83 -26.33
CA ILE A 2 57.93 -15.42 -27.44
C ILE A 2 57.39 -16.78 -26.97
N GLU A 3 56.11 -17.15 -26.92
CA GLU A 3 54.77 -16.76 -27.45
C GLU A 3 53.76 -17.47 -26.51
N GLY A 4 52.51 -17.07 -26.25
CA GLY A 4 51.44 -16.79 -27.21
C GLY A 4 50.57 -18.04 -27.45
N GLN A 5 49.44 -18.20 -26.74
CA GLN A 5 48.26 -18.89 -27.30
C GLN A 5 46.95 -18.45 -26.64
N ARG A 6 46.18 -17.68 -27.42
CA ARG A 6 44.76 -17.37 -27.25
C ARG A 6 43.93 -18.60 -27.56
N VAL A 7 42.96 -18.94 -26.71
CA VAL A 7 41.78 -19.73 -27.12
C VAL A 7 40.56 -18.82 -27.00
N LYS A 8 39.99 -18.48 -28.17
CA LYS A 8 38.67 -17.85 -28.33
C LYS A 8 37.61 -18.94 -28.15
N SER A 9 36.73 -18.83 -27.16
CA SER A 9 35.44 -19.53 -27.17
C SER A 9 34.35 -18.54 -27.60
N LEU A 10 33.77 -18.86 -28.76
CA LEU A 10 32.62 -18.20 -29.35
C LEU A 10 31.36 -18.55 -28.54
N LEU A 11 30.72 -17.55 -27.93
CA LEU A 11 29.34 -17.64 -27.47
C LEU A 11 28.44 -16.98 -28.51
N PRO A 12 27.40 -17.68 -29.02
CA PRO A 12 26.46 -17.07 -29.96
C PRO A 12 25.51 -16.13 -29.20
N ALA A 13 25.48 -14.88 -29.65
CA ALA A 13 24.49 -13.89 -29.25
C ALA A 13 23.10 -14.33 -29.77
N GLN A 14 22.21 -14.74 -28.87
CA GLN A 14 20.79 -14.84 -29.17
C GLN A 14 20.17 -13.44 -29.09
N ASN A 15 20.00 -12.84 -30.26
CA ASN A 15 19.08 -11.75 -30.53
C ASN A 15 17.65 -12.20 -30.17
N ILE A 16 17.11 -11.72 -29.04
CA ILE A 16 15.66 -11.72 -28.83
C ILE A 16 15.17 -10.34 -29.22
N GLN A 17 14.71 -10.23 -30.47
CA GLN A 17 13.86 -9.12 -30.88
C GLN A 17 12.59 -9.13 -30.03
N GLN A 18 12.45 -8.12 -29.18
CA GLN A 18 11.16 -7.76 -28.60
C GLN A 18 10.37 -7.02 -29.68
N GLN A 19 9.32 -7.65 -30.20
CA GLN A 19 8.23 -6.95 -30.89
C GLN A 19 6.95 -7.02 -30.04
N PRO A 20 6.18 -5.92 -29.96
CA PRO A 20 5.05 -5.79 -29.05
C PRO A 20 3.81 -6.46 -29.65
N LEU A 21 3.26 -7.45 -28.94
CA LEU A 21 1.96 -8.02 -29.30
C LEU A 21 0.86 -7.08 -28.79
N ALA A 22 0.50 -6.09 -29.61
CA ALA A 22 -0.75 -5.37 -29.50
C ALA A 22 -1.89 -6.32 -29.89
N SER A 23 -2.67 -6.77 -28.91
CA SER A 23 -4.01 -7.31 -29.17
C SER A 23 -5.01 -6.52 -28.33
N GLN A 24 -5.69 -5.60 -29.03
CA GLN A 24 -6.88 -4.93 -28.54
C GLN A 24 -7.99 -5.97 -28.43
N ILE A 25 -8.48 -6.21 -27.21
CA ILE A 25 -9.80 -6.82 -26.99
C ILE A 25 -10.68 -5.73 -26.36
N PRO A 26 -11.75 -5.28 -27.04
CA PRO A 26 -12.66 -4.30 -26.49
C PRO A 26 -13.55 -4.96 -25.42
N TYR A 27 -13.60 -4.37 -24.22
CA TYR A 27 -14.59 -4.73 -23.22
C TYR A 27 -15.98 -4.18 -23.61
N PRO A 28 -17.07 -4.94 -23.35
CA PRO A 28 -18.43 -4.54 -23.71
C PRO A 28 -18.96 -3.42 -22.77
N PRO A 29 -19.80 -2.50 -23.27
CA PRO A 29 -20.42 -1.48 -22.44
C PRO A 29 -21.51 -2.11 -21.54
N SER A 30 -21.55 -1.70 -20.27
CA SER A 30 -22.61 -2.07 -19.33
C SER A 30 -23.93 -1.33 -19.69
N PRO A 31 -25.09 -1.95 -19.44
CA PRO A 31 -26.37 -1.47 -19.95
C PRO A 31 -27.06 -0.54 -18.95
N PHE A 32 -26.72 0.75 -18.94
CA PHE A 32 -27.56 1.78 -18.31
C PHE A 32 -27.47 3.08 -19.11
N ALA A 33 -28.06 3.05 -20.32
CA ALA A 33 -28.33 4.24 -21.11
C ALA A 33 -29.55 3.99 -22.01
N LYS A 34 -30.75 4.19 -21.47
CA LYS A 34 -31.96 4.50 -22.25
C LYS A 34 -33.06 4.98 -21.31
N LEU A 35 -33.09 6.29 -21.09
CA LEU A 35 -34.33 7.09 -21.01
C LEU A 35 -33.91 8.56 -21.06
N GLU A 36 -33.91 9.07 -22.29
CA GLU A 36 -33.83 10.49 -22.61
C GLU A 36 -35.14 10.89 -23.30
N LYS A 37 -35.46 12.19 -23.24
CA LYS A 37 -36.67 12.93 -23.68
C LYS A 37 -37.73 13.09 -22.59
N SER A 38 -38.21 14.27 -22.19
CA SER A 38 -38.12 15.68 -22.62
C SER A 38 -38.78 16.48 -21.46
N CYS A 39 -38.56 17.76 -21.13
CA CYS A 39 -38.43 18.97 -21.94
C CYS A 39 -38.03 20.17 -21.05
N CYS A 40 -37.26 21.10 -21.65
CA CYS A 40 -37.30 22.58 -21.54
C CYS A 40 -37.08 23.29 -20.18
N TYR A 41 -35.90 23.92 -19.99
CA TYR A 41 -35.56 25.34 -20.30
C TYR A 41 -36.09 26.36 -19.27
N LEU A 42 -35.21 27.04 -18.53
CA LEU A 42 -34.98 28.48 -18.73
C LEU A 42 -33.71 29.02 -18.06
N SER A 43 -33.10 29.93 -18.82
CA SER A 43 -31.92 30.77 -18.67
C SER A 43 -31.65 31.47 -17.33
N LEU A 44 -30.35 31.60 -17.04
CA LEU A 44 -29.65 32.56 -16.18
C LEU A 44 -30.06 34.02 -16.44
N TYR A 45 -30.00 34.88 -15.41
CA TYR A 45 -29.37 36.22 -15.49
C TYR A 45 -28.87 36.71 -14.12
N LYS A 46 -27.86 37.59 -14.18
CA LYS A 46 -26.87 38.02 -13.19
C LYS A 46 -27.15 39.47 -12.76
N SER A 47 -26.90 39.87 -11.51
CA SER A 47 -26.41 41.21 -11.07
C SER A 47 -26.54 41.33 -9.53
N THR A 48 -25.44 41.48 -8.78
CA THR A 48 -24.73 42.69 -8.29
C THR A 48 -24.84 42.80 -6.76
N SER A 49 -23.68 42.97 -6.11
CA SER A 49 -23.45 43.19 -4.67
C SER A 49 -23.77 44.67 -4.28
N PRO A 50 -23.63 45.21 -3.03
CA PRO A 50 -22.56 44.96 -2.04
C PRO A 50 -22.85 45.10 -0.52
N SER A 51 -21.85 44.69 0.30
CA SER A 51 -21.53 45.09 1.70
C SER A 51 -22.51 44.63 2.81
N SER A 52 -22.14 44.26 4.04
CA SER A 52 -21.02 44.64 4.92
C SER A 52 -20.75 43.57 6.03
N LYS A 53 -19.68 43.78 6.80
CA LYS A 53 -18.98 42.94 7.79
C LYS A 53 -19.69 42.70 9.16
N ALA A 54 -19.08 41.77 9.94
CA ALA A 54 -19.10 41.52 11.40
C ALA A 54 -20.13 40.48 11.89
N SER A 55 -19.78 39.25 12.28
CA SER A 55 -19.02 38.71 13.44
C SER A 55 -19.95 38.08 14.49
N SER A 56 -19.86 36.74 14.61
CA SER A 56 -19.92 35.92 15.84
C SER A 56 -20.90 36.30 16.97
N SER A 57 -21.91 35.47 17.20
CA SER A 57 -22.10 34.67 18.44
C SER A 57 -23.45 33.95 18.45
N GLU A 58 -23.54 32.94 19.30
CA GLU A 58 -24.38 31.75 19.24
C GLU A 58 -25.84 31.93 19.69
N ILE A 59 -26.72 31.17 19.03
CA ILE A 59 -27.78 30.29 19.55
C ILE A 59 -28.67 30.84 20.69
N VAL A 60 -29.91 31.23 20.34
CA VAL A 60 -31.13 30.86 21.09
C VAL A 60 -32.30 30.67 20.09
N TRP A 61 -33.13 29.67 20.38
CA TRP A 61 -34.13 29.01 19.56
C TRP A 61 -35.28 29.86 18.99
N ASN A 62 -35.70 29.44 17.80
CA ASN A 62 -36.83 29.88 16.97
C ASN A 62 -38.09 30.32 17.72
N ASN A 63 -38.49 31.58 17.48
CA ASN A 63 -39.88 32.00 17.38
C ASN A 63 -40.12 32.41 15.93
N LEU A 64 -41.01 31.71 15.21
CA LEU A 64 -41.60 32.27 14.00
C LEU A 64 -43.12 32.22 14.12
N CYS A 65 -43.68 33.41 14.33
CA CYS A 65 -45.08 33.72 14.06
C CYS A 65 -45.37 33.51 12.58
N LEU A 66 -46.55 32.97 12.26
CA LEU A 66 -47.23 33.28 11.00
C LEU A 66 -48.68 33.65 11.32
N TRP A 67 -49.00 34.89 10.98
CA TRP A 67 -50.33 35.45 10.93
C TRP A 67 -51.13 34.84 9.78
N PHE A 68 -52.39 34.47 10.04
CA PHE A 68 -53.47 34.61 9.05
C PHE A 68 -54.77 34.98 9.79
N LEU A 69 -55.28 36.17 9.50
CA LEU A 69 -56.63 36.61 9.81
C LEU A 69 -57.59 36.00 8.77
N SER A 70 -58.69 35.40 9.23
CA SER A 70 -59.98 35.45 8.54
C SER A 70 -61.08 35.17 9.55
N ASP A 71 -61.97 36.13 9.67
CA ASP A 71 -63.17 36.20 10.50
C ASP A 71 -64.28 35.22 10.04
N GLN A 72 -65.25 34.98 10.92
CA GLN A 72 -66.58 34.34 10.79
C GLN A 72 -66.88 33.20 11.80
N GLN A 73 -67.40 33.62 12.97
CA GLN A 73 -68.69 33.23 13.55
C GLN A 73 -69.01 31.74 13.90
N SER A 74 -69.36 31.56 15.19
CA SER A 74 -70.34 30.57 15.75
C SER A 74 -69.86 29.21 16.30
N ASN A 75 -69.96 29.12 17.64
CA ASN A 75 -70.40 27.99 18.47
C ASN A 75 -69.67 26.63 18.52
N ASN A 76 -69.03 26.41 19.69
CA ASN A 76 -69.06 25.19 20.52
C ASN A 76 -68.99 23.81 19.84
N LYS A 77 -67.81 23.16 19.94
CA LYS A 77 -67.60 21.73 20.33
C LYS A 77 -66.11 21.36 20.29
N HIS A 78 -65.34 21.76 21.32
CA HIS A 78 -63.99 21.24 21.57
C HIS A 78 -64.06 20.18 22.67
N GLY A 79 -63.58 18.96 22.41
CA GLY A 79 -63.46 17.98 23.49
C GLY A 79 -63.12 16.52 23.17
N VAL A 80 -62.58 16.13 22.00
CA VAL A 80 -62.09 14.74 21.79
C VAL A 80 -60.83 14.62 20.89
N PHE A 81 -60.40 15.66 20.17
CA PHE A 81 -59.37 15.50 19.13
C PHE A 81 -57.89 15.59 19.58
N CYS A 82 -57.58 16.01 20.81
CA CYS A 82 -56.18 16.23 21.22
C CYS A 82 -55.41 14.94 21.59
N LEU A 83 -56.08 13.89 22.08
CA LEU A 83 -55.38 12.68 22.56
C LEU A 83 -54.91 11.77 21.40
N GLN A 84 -55.66 11.76 20.29
CA GLN A 84 -55.33 10.99 19.09
C GLN A 84 -54.07 11.54 18.37
N ILE A 85 -53.88 12.87 18.40
CA ILE A 85 -52.79 13.56 17.71
C ILE A 85 -51.46 13.39 18.47
N HIS A 86 -51.48 13.38 19.81
CA HIS A 86 -50.28 13.15 20.60
C HIS A 86 -49.72 11.72 20.46
N LEU A 87 -50.59 10.68 20.39
CA LEU A 87 -50.13 9.32 20.08
C LEU A 87 -49.63 9.16 18.63
N CYS A 88 -50.22 9.90 17.69
CA CYS A 88 -49.79 9.88 16.28
C CYS A 88 -48.45 10.59 16.09
N SER A 89 -48.22 11.72 16.77
CA SER A 89 -46.96 12.47 16.73
C SER A 89 -45.80 11.69 17.35
N LEU A 90 -46.04 10.90 18.40
CA LEU A 90 -45.01 10.06 19.02
C LEU A 90 -44.62 8.87 18.13
N LYS A 91 -45.60 8.23 17.46
CA LYS A 91 -45.38 7.14 16.50
C LYS A 91 -44.64 7.60 15.24
N MET A 92 -44.97 8.79 14.71
CA MET A 92 -44.31 9.35 13.54
C MET A 92 -42.86 9.76 13.83
N SER A 93 -42.57 10.25 15.04
CA SER A 93 -41.19 10.53 15.48
C SER A 93 -40.35 9.25 15.57
N PHE A 94 -40.89 8.17 16.13
CA PHE A 94 -40.19 6.89 16.22
C PHE A 94 -39.94 6.28 14.84
N LEU A 95 -40.91 6.38 13.92
CA LEU A 95 -40.76 5.92 12.53
C LEU A 95 -39.72 6.75 11.77
N ALA A 96 -39.68 8.07 11.97
CA ALA A 96 -38.69 8.96 11.36
C ALA A 96 -37.27 8.67 11.88
N VAL A 97 -37.10 8.45 13.18
CA VAL A 97 -35.81 8.05 13.77
C VAL A 97 -35.37 6.69 13.24
N LEU A 98 -36.29 5.74 13.10
CA LEU A 98 -35.99 4.40 12.59
C LEU A 98 -35.66 4.42 11.09
N VAL A 99 -36.31 5.28 10.31
CA VAL A 99 -35.97 5.53 8.89
C VAL A 99 -34.61 6.21 8.77
N VAL A 100 -34.30 7.22 9.60
CA VAL A 100 -32.97 7.85 9.62
C VAL A 100 -31.89 6.84 10.05
N PHE A 101 -32.18 5.95 11.00
CA PHE A 101 -31.27 4.88 11.41
C PHE A 101 -31.06 3.84 10.29
N LEU A 102 -32.12 3.43 9.59
CA LEU A 102 -32.05 2.53 8.43
C LEU A 102 -31.32 3.16 7.23
N ILE A 103 -31.54 4.46 6.98
CA ILE A 103 -30.82 5.22 5.96
C ILE A 103 -29.34 5.34 6.35
N SER A 104 -29.02 5.68 7.62
CA SER A 104 -27.64 5.79 8.10
C SER A 104 -26.90 4.43 8.08
N SER A 105 -27.59 3.33 8.35
CA SER A 105 -27.02 1.97 8.28
C SER A 105 -26.89 1.46 6.84
N SER A 106 -27.66 1.99 5.88
CA SER A 106 -27.46 1.73 4.45
C SER A 106 -26.29 2.49 3.82
N TYR A 107 -25.72 3.48 4.53
CA TYR A 107 -24.49 4.19 4.14
C TYR A 107 -23.23 3.67 4.83
N ILE A 108 -23.33 2.62 5.65
CA ILE A 108 -22.14 1.89 6.09
C ILE A 108 -21.76 0.95 4.95
N THR A 109 -21.19 1.50 3.88
CA THR A 109 -20.32 0.72 3.02
C THR A 109 -19.24 0.16 3.94
N SER A 110 -19.00 -1.15 3.92
CA SER A 110 -17.81 -1.73 4.52
C SER A 110 -16.64 -0.83 4.14
N THR A 111 -15.85 -0.40 5.12
CA THR A 111 -14.52 0.12 4.85
C THR A 111 -13.71 -1.06 4.35
N GLU A 112 -13.95 -1.43 3.09
CA GLU A 112 -13.03 -2.20 2.28
C GLU A 112 -11.69 -1.49 2.41
N ALA A 113 -10.66 -2.29 2.50
CA ALA A 113 -9.26 -1.93 2.56
C ALA A 113 -8.83 -1.12 1.32
N TYR A 114 -9.30 0.12 1.21
CA TYR A 114 -9.10 0.94 0.03
C TYR A 114 -7.71 1.56 0.06
N ASP A 115 -6.85 1.09 -0.84
CA ASP A 115 -5.55 1.68 -1.10
C ASP A 115 -5.69 2.73 -2.20
N ALA A 116 -5.65 4.01 -1.83
CA ALA A 116 -5.86 5.09 -2.79
C ALA A 116 -4.83 5.16 -3.92
N LEU A 117 -3.65 4.54 -3.77
CA LEU A 117 -2.60 4.47 -4.80
C LEU A 117 -2.70 3.19 -5.66
N ASP A 118 -3.45 2.19 -5.21
CA ASP A 118 -3.64 0.94 -5.94
C ASP A 118 -5.04 0.34 -5.67
N PRO A 119 -6.12 1.01 -6.13
CA PRO A 119 -7.49 0.64 -5.77
C PRO A 119 -7.92 -0.73 -6.30
N GLU A 120 -7.27 -1.22 -7.37
CA GLU A 120 -7.54 -2.53 -7.97
C GLU A 120 -6.53 -3.60 -7.53
N GLY A 121 -5.55 -3.23 -6.68
CA GLY A 121 -4.47 -4.08 -6.23
C GLY A 121 -4.98 -5.29 -5.44
N ASN A 122 -4.72 -6.49 -5.97
CA ASN A 122 -5.12 -7.73 -5.32
C ASN A 122 -4.13 -8.87 -5.60
N ILE A 123 -4.22 -9.92 -4.79
CA ILE A 123 -3.60 -11.21 -5.07
C ILE A 123 -4.71 -12.17 -5.49
N THR A 124 -4.62 -12.69 -6.71
CA THR A 124 -5.57 -13.68 -7.22
C THR A 124 -4.91 -15.04 -7.30
N MET A 125 -5.52 -16.02 -6.64
CA MET A 125 -5.14 -17.42 -6.76
C MET A 125 -6.10 -18.11 -7.70
N LYS A 126 -5.51 -18.93 -8.57
CA LYS A 126 -6.20 -19.65 -9.59
C LYS A 126 -5.96 -21.14 -9.38
N TRP A 127 -7.03 -21.87 -9.15
CA TRP A 127 -7.01 -23.31 -8.90
C TRP A 127 -7.51 -24.02 -10.16
N ASP A 128 -6.59 -24.52 -10.97
CA ASP A 128 -6.87 -25.20 -12.23
C ASP A 128 -6.82 -26.71 -12.04
N VAL A 129 -7.98 -27.38 -12.12
CA VAL A 129 -8.08 -28.85 -12.10
C VAL A 129 -7.67 -29.37 -13.47
N MET A 130 -6.54 -30.06 -13.54
CA MET A 130 -5.91 -30.47 -14.80
C MET A 130 -6.43 -31.83 -15.28
N SER A 131 -6.61 -32.77 -14.37
CA SER A 131 -7.06 -34.13 -14.68
C SER A 131 -7.70 -34.81 -13.47
N TRP A 132 -8.50 -35.84 -13.74
CA TRP A 132 -9.08 -36.70 -12.71
C TRP A 132 -8.12 -37.83 -12.34
N THR A 133 -8.14 -38.23 -11.08
CA THR A 133 -7.53 -39.48 -10.59
C THR A 133 -8.62 -40.47 -10.20
N PRO A 134 -8.30 -41.75 -9.92
CA PRO A 134 -9.31 -42.71 -9.48
C PRO A 134 -10.08 -42.30 -8.22
N ASP A 135 -9.50 -41.46 -7.37
CA ASP A 135 -10.04 -41.07 -6.07
C ASP A 135 -10.14 -39.55 -5.85
N GLY A 136 -9.81 -38.74 -6.86
CA GLY A 136 -9.81 -37.28 -6.77
C GLY A 136 -9.33 -36.61 -8.06
N TYR A 137 -8.38 -35.68 -7.94
CA TYR A 137 -7.88 -34.90 -9.07
C TYR A 137 -6.46 -34.36 -8.87
N VAL A 138 -5.81 -34.00 -9.98
CA VAL A 138 -4.57 -33.21 -9.98
C VAL A 138 -4.92 -31.77 -10.36
N ALA A 139 -4.40 -30.81 -9.59
CA ALA A 139 -4.58 -29.39 -9.85
C ALA A 139 -3.27 -28.62 -9.80
N VAL A 140 -3.22 -27.52 -10.54
CA VAL A 140 -2.17 -26.50 -10.44
C VAL A 140 -2.79 -25.28 -9.78
N VAL A 141 -2.15 -24.81 -8.72
CA VAL A 141 -2.54 -23.58 -8.01
C VAL A 141 -1.52 -22.51 -8.36
N THR A 142 -1.97 -21.42 -8.97
CA THR A 142 -1.13 -20.28 -9.34
C THR A 142 -1.60 -19.03 -8.61
N MET A 143 -0.70 -18.40 -7.87
CA MET A 143 -0.89 -17.12 -7.20
C MET A 143 -0.30 -16.00 -8.05
N PHE A 144 -1.12 -15.00 -8.37
CA PHE A 144 -0.71 -13.80 -9.11
C PHE A 144 -0.81 -12.59 -8.17
N ASN A 145 0.28 -11.83 -8.08
CA ASN A 145 0.27 -10.53 -7.44
C ASN A 145 0.00 -9.43 -8.47
N PHE A 146 -1.22 -8.89 -8.47
CA PHE A 146 -1.60 -7.76 -9.29
C PHE A 146 -1.45 -6.42 -8.58
N GLN A 147 -0.88 -6.41 -7.36
CA GLN A 147 -0.58 -5.16 -6.67
C GLN A 147 0.56 -4.44 -7.39
N LYS A 148 0.41 -3.13 -7.57
CA LYS A 148 1.37 -2.32 -8.32
C LYS A 148 2.71 -2.24 -7.62
N TYR A 149 2.73 -1.94 -6.33
CA TYR A 149 3.97 -1.66 -5.59
C TYR A 149 4.19 -2.55 -4.36
N ARG A 150 3.15 -3.22 -3.84
CA ARG A 150 3.31 -4.13 -2.70
C ARG A 150 3.81 -5.50 -3.16
N HIS A 151 4.88 -5.97 -2.54
CA HIS A 151 5.41 -7.32 -2.73
C HIS A 151 5.28 -8.13 -1.44
N ILE A 152 5.38 -9.46 -1.54
CA ILE A 152 5.52 -10.35 -0.39
C ILE A 152 7.02 -10.66 -0.23
N PRO A 153 7.69 -10.08 0.78
CA PRO A 153 9.10 -10.37 1.05
C PRO A 153 9.27 -11.73 1.76
N SER A 154 10.53 -12.16 1.89
CA SER A 154 10.90 -13.31 2.73
C SER A 154 10.42 -13.11 4.19
N PRO A 155 9.91 -14.13 4.90
CA PRO A 155 9.86 -15.58 4.60
C PRO A 155 8.82 -16.04 3.58
N GLY A 156 8.15 -15.12 2.89
CA GLY A 156 7.24 -15.42 1.79
C GLY A 156 5.79 -15.62 2.20
N TRP A 157 4.97 -16.03 1.23
CA TRP A 157 3.56 -16.30 1.46
C TRP A 157 3.34 -17.64 2.19
N THR A 158 2.28 -17.69 2.98
CA THR A 158 1.73 -18.92 3.57
C THR A 158 0.25 -19.00 3.23
N LEU A 159 -0.16 -20.10 2.60
CA LEU A 159 -1.51 -20.31 2.10
C LEU A 159 -2.21 -21.41 2.90
N GLY A 160 -3.35 -21.09 3.50
CA GLY A 160 -4.23 -22.05 4.15
C GLY A 160 -5.60 -22.14 3.49
N TRP A 161 -6.27 -23.27 3.63
CA TRP A 161 -7.67 -23.44 3.26
C TRP A 161 -8.30 -24.56 4.07
N LYS A 162 -9.62 -24.69 4.02
CA LYS A 162 -10.36 -25.80 4.61
C LYS A 162 -11.04 -26.63 3.54
N TRP A 163 -10.78 -27.94 3.56
CA TRP A 163 -11.43 -28.89 2.66
C TRP A 163 -12.96 -28.90 2.85
N ALA A 164 -13.72 -29.29 1.82
CA ALA A 164 -15.19 -29.30 1.92
C ALA A 164 -15.75 -30.58 2.57
N LYS A 165 -15.13 -31.74 2.36
CA LYS A 165 -15.57 -33.08 2.80
C LYS A 165 -14.54 -33.83 3.66
N LYS A 166 -13.76 -34.77 3.12
CA LYS A 166 -12.71 -35.54 3.82
C LYS A 166 -11.50 -35.73 2.89
N GLU A 167 -11.25 -34.72 2.07
CA GLU A 167 -10.17 -34.67 1.11
C GLU A 167 -8.81 -34.71 1.82
N VAL A 168 -7.83 -35.29 1.13
CA VAL A 168 -6.43 -35.38 1.57
C VAL A 168 -5.50 -34.98 0.44
N ILE A 169 -4.25 -34.66 0.78
CA ILE A 169 -3.22 -34.34 -0.20
C ILE A 169 -2.34 -35.58 -0.37
N TRP A 170 -2.35 -36.17 -1.56
CA TRP A 170 -1.48 -37.30 -1.87
C TRP A 170 -0.04 -36.88 -2.11
N SER A 171 0.16 -35.81 -2.87
CA SER A 171 1.49 -35.30 -3.20
C SER A 171 1.44 -33.83 -3.61
N MET A 172 2.58 -33.16 -3.51
CA MET A 172 2.78 -31.78 -3.94
C MET A 172 4.12 -31.63 -4.67
N VAL A 173 4.15 -30.68 -5.61
CA VAL A 173 5.36 -30.29 -6.37
C VAL A 173 5.41 -28.76 -6.40
N GLY A 174 6.57 -28.17 -6.14
CA GLY A 174 6.76 -26.72 -6.05
C GLY A 174 6.43 -26.09 -4.70
N ALA A 175 5.62 -26.75 -3.87
CA ALA A 175 5.29 -26.32 -2.51
C ALA A 175 5.14 -27.53 -1.58
N GLN A 176 5.08 -27.28 -0.27
CA GLN A 176 4.87 -28.32 0.74
C GLN A 176 3.95 -27.85 1.87
N THR A 177 3.22 -28.79 2.47
CA THR A 177 2.51 -28.52 3.72
C THR A 177 3.48 -28.41 4.90
N THR A 178 3.15 -27.55 5.86
CA THR A 178 3.95 -27.38 7.09
C THR A 178 3.81 -28.56 8.05
N GLU A 179 2.66 -29.25 8.00
CA GLU A 179 2.33 -30.39 8.85
C GLU A 179 1.64 -31.49 8.03
N GLN A 180 1.85 -32.76 8.40
CA GLN A 180 1.17 -33.90 7.79
C GLN A 180 -0.22 -34.15 8.40
N GLY A 181 -0.37 -34.01 9.72
CA GLY A 181 -1.60 -34.35 10.45
C GLY A 181 -1.77 -35.85 10.70
N ASP A 182 -2.95 -36.25 11.19
CA ASP A 182 -3.28 -37.65 11.46
C ASP A 182 -3.73 -38.38 10.19
N CYS A 183 -2.83 -39.19 9.63
CA CYS A 183 -3.08 -40.04 8.47
C CYS A 183 -3.30 -41.52 8.83
N SER A 184 -3.54 -41.88 10.10
CA SER A 184 -3.65 -43.26 10.59
C SER A 184 -4.67 -44.14 9.87
N LYS A 185 -5.69 -43.53 9.24
CA LYS A 185 -6.69 -44.22 8.42
C LYS A 185 -6.07 -44.95 7.20
N TYR A 186 -4.92 -44.51 6.71
CA TYR A 186 -4.27 -45.05 5.51
C TYR A 186 -3.17 -46.04 5.91
N LYS A 187 -3.37 -47.34 5.59
CA LYS A 187 -2.48 -48.44 6.01
C LYS A 187 -1.36 -48.80 5.00
N GLY A 188 -1.30 -48.10 3.86
CA GLY A 188 -0.35 -48.37 2.77
C GLY A 188 0.37 -47.10 2.36
N ASN A 189 0.09 -46.61 1.15
CA ASN A 189 0.58 -45.30 0.73
C ASN A 189 0.01 -44.23 1.67
N LEU A 190 0.91 -43.50 2.33
CA LEU A 190 0.56 -42.44 3.26
C LEU A 190 0.41 -41.13 2.49
N PRO A 191 -0.71 -40.40 2.64
CA PRO A 191 -0.84 -39.09 2.04
C PRO A 191 0.20 -38.10 2.57
N HIS A 192 0.62 -37.16 1.72
CA HIS A 192 1.46 -36.02 2.09
C HIS A 192 0.85 -35.19 3.23
N CYS A 193 -0.48 -35.01 3.23
CA CYS A 193 -1.18 -34.33 4.33
C CYS A 193 -2.64 -34.81 4.46
N CYS A 194 -3.08 -35.09 5.69
CA CYS A 194 -4.44 -35.48 6.04
C CYS A 194 -5.18 -34.43 6.88
N LYS A 195 -4.56 -33.27 7.15
CA LYS A 195 -5.24 -32.19 7.88
C LYS A 195 -6.45 -31.70 7.09
N LYS A 196 -7.51 -31.37 7.83
CA LYS A 196 -8.73 -30.80 7.26
C LYS A 196 -8.53 -29.36 6.78
N ASP A 197 -7.58 -28.68 7.39
CA ASP A 197 -7.16 -27.30 7.21
C ASP A 197 -5.64 -27.22 6.98
N PRO A 198 -5.13 -27.69 5.83
CA PRO A 198 -3.71 -27.66 5.55
C PRO A 198 -3.19 -26.23 5.41
N THR A 199 -1.92 -26.06 5.81
CA THR A 199 -1.13 -24.84 5.59
C THR A 199 0.03 -25.18 4.67
N VAL A 200 0.20 -24.40 3.61
CA VAL A 200 1.17 -24.61 2.53
C VAL A 200 2.13 -23.45 2.43
N VAL A 201 3.40 -23.78 2.21
CA VAL A 201 4.49 -22.85 1.93
C VAL A 201 5.20 -23.25 0.64
N ASP A 202 5.71 -22.26 -0.08
CA ASP A 202 6.54 -22.48 -1.26
C ASP A 202 7.86 -23.17 -0.90
N LEU A 203 8.45 -23.90 -1.85
CA LEU A 203 9.79 -24.47 -1.66
C LEU A 203 10.87 -23.39 -1.84
N LEU A 204 12.04 -23.63 -1.25
CA LEU A 204 13.16 -22.69 -1.29
C LEU A 204 13.90 -22.74 -2.65
N PRO A 205 14.61 -21.65 -3.02
CA PRO A 205 15.53 -21.67 -4.15
C PRO A 205 16.56 -22.79 -4.02
N GLY A 206 16.88 -23.47 -5.13
CA GLY A 206 17.81 -24.61 -5.15
C GLY A 206 17.15 -25.99 -4.97
N THR A 207 15.81 -26.04 -4.88
CA THR A 207 15.03 -27.30 -4.88
C THR A 207 15.39 -28.17 -6.10
N PRO A 208 15.49 -29.50 -6.00
CA PRO A 208 15.76 -30.39 -7.14
C PRO A 208 14.76 -30.26 -8.29
N TYR A 209 15.21 -30.40 -9.55
CA TYR A 209 14.39 -30.18 -10.75
C TYR A 209 13.11 -31.04 -10.81
N ASN A 210 13.15 -32.27 -10.28
CA ASN A 210 11.99 -33.17 -10.22
C ASN A 210 10.90 -32.71 -9.23
N GLN A 211 11.22 -31.76 -8.35
CA GLN A 211 10.30 -31.16 -7.37
C GLN A 211 9.91 -29.72 -7.75
N GLN A 212 10.39 -29.23 -8.90
CA GLN A 212 10.06 -27.92 -9.41
C GLN A 212 8.88 -27.94 -10.39
N ILE A 213 8.17 -26.82 -10.44
CA ILE A 213 7.21 -26.47 -11.49
C ILE A 213 7.48 -25.03 -11.92
N ALA A 214 6.95 -24.63 -13.08
CA ALA A 214 7.02 -23.25 -13.54
C ALA A 214 6.61 -22.27 -12.43
N ASN A 215 7.34 -21.16 -12.31
CA ASN A 215 7.12 -20.08 -11.34
C ASN A 215 7.19 -20.46 -9.84
N CYS A 216 7.51 -21.70 -9.46
CA CYS A 216 8.11 -21.98 -8.14
C CYS A 216 9.61 -21.62 -8.21
N CYS A 217 10.48 -21.81 -7.24
CA CYS A 217 10.37 -22.23 -5.86
C CYS A 217 11.18 -21.14 -5.15
N LYS A 218 10.51 -20.04 -4.83
CA LYS A 218 11.14 -18.74 -4.53
C LYS A 218 11.12 -18.46 -3.03
N GLY A 219 10.88 -19.49 -2.21
CA GLY A 219 10.66 -19.34 -0.77
C GLY A 219 9.47 -18.43 -0.48
N GLY A 220 8.48 -18.40 -1.37
CA GLY A 220 7.23 -17.65 -1.19
C GLY A 220 7.36 -16.16 -1.47
N VAL A 221 8.52 -15.69 -1.95
CA VAL A 221 8.70 -14.30 -2.34
C VAL A 221 7.92 -14.02 -3.62
N LEU A 222 7.12 -12.95 -3.60
CA LEU A 222 6.25 -12.56 -4.70
C LEU A 222 6.38 -11.07 -4.97
N ASN A 223 7.01 -10.71 -6.09
CA ASN A 223 7.22 -9.31 -6.45
C ASN A 223 5.92 -8.59 -6.79
N SER A 224 5.97 -7.26 -6.73
CA SER A 224 4.87 -6.42 -7.22
C SER A 224 4.85 -6.38 -8.75
N TRP A 225 3.67 -6.15 -9.31
CA TRP A 225 3.45 -6.20 -10.76
C TRP A 225 4.27 -5.13 -11.51
N VAL A 226 4.47 -3.95 -10.93
CA VAL A 226 5.21 -2.86 -11.58
C VAL A 226 6.72 -3.13 -11.56
N GLN A 227 7.23 -3.69 -10.47
CA GLN A 227 8.66 -3.90 -10.22
C GLN A 227 9.23 -5.04 -11.07
N ASP A 228 8.56 -6.19 -11.10
CA ASP A 228 8.99 -7.35 -11.90
C ASP A 228 7.78 -8.28 -12.19
N PRO A 229 7.06 -8.06 -13.32
CA PRO A 229 5.90 -8.88 -13.69
C PRO A 229 6.23 -10.37 -13.84
N GLY A 230 7.46 -10.71 -14.25
CA GLY A 230 7.88 -12.09 -14.47
C GLY A 230 8.02 -12.89 -13.18
N THR A 231 8.21 -12.22 -12.05
CA THR A 231 8.33 -12.85 -10.72
C THR A 231 7.14 -12.57 -9.81
N ALA A 232 6.12 -11.86 -10.31
CA ALA A 232 4.85 -11.59 -9.64
C ALA A 232 3.85 -12.78 -9.66
N ALA A 233 4.29 -13.95 -10.12
CA ALA A 233 3.51 -15.19 -10.06
C ALA A 233 4.27 -16.30 -9.31
N SER A 234 3.55 -17.14 -8.56
CA SER A 234 4.07 -18.35 -7.92
C SER A 234 3.10 -19.51 -8.14
N SER A 235 3.59 -20.73 -8.34
CA SER A 235 2.70 -21.89 -8.54
C SER A 235 3.23 -23.17 -7.94
N PHE A 236 2.29 -24.04 -7.60
CA PHE A 236 2.55 -25.41 -7.16
C PHE A 236 1.49 -26.35 -7.74
N GLN A 237 1.86 -27.63 -7.87
CA GLN A 237 0.93 -28.69 -8.23
C GLN A 237 0.54 -29.48 -6.99
N ILE A 238 -0.72 -29.90 -6.94
CA ILE A 238 -1.29 -30.67 -5.84
C ILE A 238 -2.10 -31.84 -6.39
N SER A 239 -1.87 -33.03 -5.85
CA SER A 239 -2.71 -34.21 -6.08
C SER A 239 -3.64 -34.39 -4.88
N VAL A 240 -4.94 -34.27 -5.11
CA VAL A 240 -5.97 -34.30 -4.07
C VAL A 240 -6.73 -35.62 -4.15
N GLY A 241 -6.83 -36.32 -3.02
CA GLY A 241 -7.60 -37.56 -2.86
C GLY A 241 -8.91 -37.34 -2.12
N ALA A 242 -9.82 -38.32 -2.21
CA ALA A 242 -11.15 -38.32 -1.60
C ALA A 242 -12.03 -37.08 -1.93
N ALA A 243 -11.77 -36.43 -3.07
CA ALA A 243 -12.45 -35.20 -3.48
C ALA A 243 -13.60 -35.42 -4.48
N GLY A 244 -13.73 -36.63 -5.03
CA GLY A 244 -14.61 -36.95 -6.15
C GLY A 244 -13.91 -36.77 -7.50
N THR A 245 -14.44 -37.43 -8.54
CA THR A 245 -13.75 -37.63 -9.83
C THR A 245 -14.46 -36.98 -11.02
N THR A 246 -15.45 -36.13 -10.76
CA THR A 246 -16.21 -35.42 -11.79
C THR A 246 -16.53 -33.98 -11.38
N ASN A 247 -16.84 -33.14 -12.38
CA ASN A 247 -17.29 -31.75 -12.20
C ASN A 247 -18.49 -31.59 -11.25
N LYS A 248 -19.33 -32.62 -11.10
CA LYS A 248 -20.52 -32.57 -10.22
C LYS A 248 -20.20 -32.97 -8.78
N THR A 249 -19.23 -33.87 -8.60
CA THR A 249 -18.91 -34.45 -7.29
C THR A 249 -17.89 -33.64 -6.50
N VAL A 250 -16.97 -32.98 -7.22
CA VAL A 250 -15.92 -32.13 -6.61
C VAL A 250 -16.55 -30.91 -5.97
N ARG A 251 -16.06 -30.58 -4.77
CA ARG A 251 -16.45 -29.39 -4.03
C ARG A 251 -15.25 -28.48 -3.86
N VAL A 252 -15.48 -27.19 -4.07
CA VAL A 252 -14.45 -26.17 -3.93
C VAL A 252 -14.07 -26.04 -2.45
N PRO A 253 -12.77 -25.93 -2.12
CA PRO A 253 -12.32 -25.61 -0.77
C PRO A 253 -12.90 -24.28 -0.27
N ARG A 254 -12.94 -24.11 1.04
CA ARG A 254 -13.52 -22.94 1.71
C ARG A 254 -12.51 -22.31 2.66
N ASN A 255 -12.79 -21.08 3.08
CA ASN A 255 -12.01 -20.36 4.10
C ASN A 255 -10.52 -20.30 3.75
N PHE A 256 -10.21 -19.73 2.59
CA PHE A 256 -8.82 -19.47 2.21
C PHE A 256 -8.23 -18.40 3.11
N THR A 257 -7.00 -18.63 3.56
CA THR A 257 -6.20 -17.68 4.33
C THR A 257 -4.89 -17.44 3.61
N LEU A 258 -4.51 -16.18 3.45
CA LEU A 258 -3.22 -15.78 2.92
C LEU A 258 -2.48 -14.96 3.96
N MET A 259 -1.27 -15.38 4.30
CA MET A 259 -0.36 -14.59 5.11
C MET A 259 0.86 -14.25 4.26
N GLY A 260 1.43 -13.07 4.47
CA GLY A 260 2.60 -12.64 3.73
C GLY A 260 3.37 -11.59 4.51
N PRO A 261 4.54 -11.96 5.02
CA PRO A 261 4.78 -12.54 6.35
C PRO A 261 3.91 -12.04 7.52
N GLY A 262 3.20 -10.92 7.41
CA GLY A 262 2.24 -10.49 8.44
C GLY A 262 0.80 -10.95 8.18
N PRO A 263 -0.12 -10.65 9.12
CA PRO A 263 -1.54 -10.55 8.79
C PRO A 263 -1.77 -9.40 7.79
N GLY A 264 -2.92 -9.35 7.13
CA GLY A 264 -3.28 -8.21 6.28
C GLY A 264 -4.14 -8.58 5.07
N TYR A 265 -3.96 -9.77 4.53
CA TYR A 265 -4.80 -10.24 3.43
C TYR A 265 -6.11 -10.84 3.93
N THR A 266 -7.20 -10.44 3.30
CA THR A 266 -8.51 -11.06 3.47
C THR A 266 -8.93 -11.67 2.14
N CYS A 267 -9.20 -12.98 2.12
CA CYS A 267 -9.58 -13.69 0.90
C CYS A 267 -11.09 -13.88 0.83
N GLY A 268 -11.66 -13.59 -0.35
CA GLY A 268 -13.05 -13.87 -0.65
C GLY A 268 -13.33 -15.37 -0.86
N PRO A 269 -14.60 -15.76 -1.01
CA PRO A 269 -14.96 -17.14 -1.36
C PRO A 269 -14.47 -17.48 -2.77
N ALA A 270 -14.09 -18.74 -2.97
CA ALA A 270 -13.67 -19.24 -4.27
C ALA A 270 -14.85 -19.25 -5.26
N LYS A 271 -14.63 -18.66 -6.44
CA LYS A 271 -15.63 -18.54 -7.51
C LYS A 271 -15.28 -19.50 -8.64
N ILE A 272 -16.25 -20.29 -9.09
CA ILE A 272 -16.10 -21.13 -10.28
C ILE A 272 -16.14 -20.22 -11.51
N VAL A 273 -15.09 -20.28 -12.33
CA VAL A 273 -14.95 -19.46 -13.54
C VAL A 273 -14.80 -20.35 -14.78
N ARG A 274 -14.73 -19.72 -15.95
CA ARG A 274 -14.50 -20.45 -17.20
C ARG A 274 -13.17 -21.23 -17.14
N PRO A 275 -13.12 -22.49 -17.60
CA PRO A 275 -11.90 -23.27 -17.46
C PRO A 275 -10.76 -22.71 -18.30
N THR A 276 -9.58 -22.62 -17.69
CA THR A 276 -8.37 -22.06 -18.28
C THR A 276 -7.90 -22.83 -19.49
N LYS A 277 -7.50 -22.10 -20.53
CA LYS A 277 -6.82 -22.66 -21.70
C LYS A 277 -5.31 -22.45 -21.54
N PHE A 278 -4.55 -23.52 -21.75
CA PHE A 278 -3.09 -23.50 -21.76
C PHE A 278 -2.62 -23.72 -23.19
N VAL A 279 -1.89 -22.76 -23.73
CA VAL A 279 -1.29 -22.87 -25.06
C VAL A 279 0.16 -23.30 -24.87
N THR A 280 0.59 -24.33 -25.59
CA THR A 280 1.97 -24.79 -25.55
C THR A 280 2.92 -23.70 -26.07
N PRO A 281 4.19 -23.66 -25.62
CA PRO A 281 5.14 -22.62 -26.04
C PRO A 281 5.36 -22.53 -27.55
N ASP A 282 5.21 -23.65 -28.27
CA ASP A 282 5.27 -23.73 -29.73
C ASP A 282 3.97 -23.28 -30.42
N THR A 283 2.94 -22.88 -29.66
CA THR A 283 1.61 -22.41 -30.08
C THR A 283 0.74 -23.43 -30.83
N ARG A 284 1.20 -24.67 -30.98
CA ARG A 284 0.51 -25.69 -31.81
C ARG A 284 -0.60 -26.43 -31.09
N ARG A 285 -0.55 -26.52 -29.76
CA ARG A 285 -1.50 -27.28 -28.95
C ARG A 285 -2.11 -26.39 -27.89
N THR A 286 -3.44 -26.45 -27.78
CA THR A 286 -4.17 -25.85 -26.66
C THR A 286 -4.79 -26.97 -25.84
N THR A 287 -4.49 -27.01 -24.54
CA THR A 287 -5.18 -27.85 -23.56
C THR A 287 -6.07 -26.98 -22.69
N GLN A 288 -7.00 -27.59 -21.96
CA GLN A 288 -7.90 -26.87 -21.08
C GLN A 288 -7.99 -27.57 -19.72
N ALA A 289 -8.08 -26.79 -18.64
CA ALA A 289 -8.44 -27.31 -17.33
C ALA A 289 -9.86 -27.91 -17.38
N MET A 290 -10.10 -28.95 -16.57
CA MET A 290 -11.43 -29.53 -16.37
C MET A 290 -12.34 -28.54 -15.62
N MET A 291 -11.78 -27.83 -14.64
CA MET A 291 -12.43 -26.77 -13.87
C MET A 291 -11.40 -25.72 -13.45
N THR A 292 -11.85 -24.47 -13.28
CA THR A 292 -11.02 -23.40 -12.74
C THR A 292 -11.79 -22.65 -11.66
N TRP A 293 -11.12 -22.39 -10.54
CA TRP A 293 -11.65 -21.56 -9.45
C TRP A 293 -10.73 -20.37 -9.23
N ASN A 294 -11.32 -19.19 -9.03
CA ASN A 294 -10.59 -17.97 -8.68
C ASN A 294 -10.88 -17.60 -7.23
N ILE A 295 -9.82 -17.27 -6.50
CA ILE A 295 -9.85 -16.74 -5.15
C ILE A 295 -9.15 -15.39 -5.21
N THR A 296 -9.82 -14.34 -4.77
CA THR A 296 -9.24 -12.99 -4.74
C THR A 296 -9.02 -12.59 -3.29
N CYS A 297 -7.80 -12.17 -2.98
CA CYS A 297 -7.40 -11.68 -1.67
C CYS A 297 -7.00 -10.20 -1.79
N THR A 298 -7.58 -9.36 -0.94
CA THR A 298 -7.29 -7.93 -0.86
C THR A 298 -6.50 -7.64 0.41
N TYR A 299 -5.63 -6.65 0.35
CA TYR A 299 -4.75 -6.29 1.46
C TYR A 299 -5.31 -5.11 2.25
N SER A 300 -5.46 -5.27 3.56
CA SER A 300 -5.88 -4.23 4.49
C SER A 300 -4.73 -3.71 5.33
N GLN A 301 -4.37 -2.45 5.09
CA GLN A 301 -3.36 -1.74 5.89
C GLN A 301 -3.74 -1.71 7.38
N PHE A 302 -5.04 -1.53 7.68
CA PHE A 302 -5.55 -1.51 9.06
C PHE A 302 -5.46 -2.87 9.78
N LEU A 303 -5.66 -3.97 9.05
CA LEU A 303 -5.54 -5.31 9.64
C LEU A 303 -4.09 -5.76 9.74
N ALA A 304 -3.25 -5.30 8.81
CA ALA A 304 -1.87 -5.75 8.71
C ALA A 304 -0.97 -5.20 9.81
N GLN A 305 -1.15 -3.92 10.17
CA GLN A 305 -0.29 -3.29 11.16
C GLN A 305 -1.03 -2.27 12.00
N ARG A 306 -0.92 -2.46 13.32
CA ARG A 306 -1.38 -1.47 14.32
C ARG A 306 -0.36 -0.36 14.53
N THR A 307 0.91 -0.62 14.22
CA THR A 307 2.03 0.32 14.40
C THR A 307 2.75 0.51 13.07
N PRO A 308 3.09 1.76 12.69
CA PRO A 308 3.88 2.03 11.49
C PRO A 308 5.25 1.34 11.53
N THR A 309 5.81 1.05 10.35
CA THR A 309 7.14 0.41 10.19
C THR A 309 8.22 1.36 9.71
N CYS A 310 7.85 2.56 9.28
CA CYS A 310 8.77 3.55 8.75
C CYS A 310 8.38 4.99 9.10
N CYS A 311 9.38 5.85 9.12
CA CYS A 311 9.22 7.28 9.30
C CYS A 311 10.07 8.06 8.30
N VAL A 312 9.75 9.34 8.14
CA VAL A 312 10.45 10.25 7.23
C VAL A 312 11.17 11.35 8.00
N SER A 313 12.37 11.69 7.55
CA SER A 313 13.10 12.89 8.00
C SER A 313 13.45 13.77 6.81
N LEU A 314 13.42 15.09 7.00
CA LEU A 314 13.55 16.09 5.95
C LEU A 314 14.71 17.04 6.22
N SER A 315 15.43 17.43 5.19
CA SER A 315 16.47 18.46 5.28
C SER A 315 16.63 19.20 3.95
N SER A 316 17.30 20.34 3.98
CA SER A 316 17.53 21.16 2.78
C SER A 316 18.84 21.93 2.87
N PHE A 317 19.45 22.26 1.74
CA PHE A 317 20.67 23.09 1.71
C PHE A 317 20.49 24.52 2.26
N TYR A 318 19.25 25.02 2.34
CA TYR A 318 18.93 26.38 2.78
C TYR A 318 18.45 26.47 4.24
N ASN A 319 18.50 25.36 4.99
CA ASN A 319 18.10 25.31 6.39
C ASN A 319 19.03 24.35 7.14
N GLU A 320 19.69 24.85 8.18
CA GLU A 320 20.66 24.07 8.97
C GLU A 320 19.99 23.01 9.85
N THR A 321 18.71 23.18 10.17
CA THR A 321 17.97 22.25 11.02
C THR A 321 17.45 21.06 10.21
N ILE A 322 17.77 19.85 10.69
CA ILE A 322 17.21 18.61 10.14
C ILE A 322 15.91 18.30 10.88
N VAL A 323 14.82 18.20 10.13
CA VAL A 323 13.53 17.77 10.67
C VAL A 323 13.56 16.26 10.78
N GLY A 324 13.77 15.77 11.99
CA GLY A 324 13.83 14.35 12.29
C GLY A 324 12.47 13.65 12.15
N CYS A 325 12.50 12.32 12.19
CA CYS A 325 11.28 11.54 12.38
C CYS A 325 10.59 11.95 13.69
N PRO A 326 9.23 11.99 13.73
CA PRO A 326 8.50 12.22 14.95
C PRO A 326 8.89 11.22 16.05
N THR A 327 9.02 11.71 17.28
CA THR A 327 9.29 10.87 18.45
C THR A 327 8.19 9.83 18.59
N CYS A 328 8.57 8.58 18.86
CA CYS A 328 7.64 7.45 18.99
C CYS A 328 6.78 7.14 17.75
N ALA A 329 7.22 7.52 16.54
CA ALA A 329 6.47 7.29 15.30
C ALA A 329 6.08 5.81 15.09
N CYS A 330 6.91 4.86 15.49
CA CYS A 330 6.63 3.43 15.37
C CYS A 330 6.24 2.75 16.70
N GLY A 331 5.80 3.55 17.67
CA GLY A 331 5.32 3.10 18.97
C GLY A 331 6.41 3.06 20.05
N CYS A 332 6.18 3.77 21.15
CA CYS A 332 6.97 3.66 22.37
C CYS A 332 6.20 2.86 23.42
N GLN A 333 6.90 2.00 24.16
CA GLN A 333 6.34 1.41 25.37
C GLN A 333 6.44 2.41 26.53
N ASN A 334 5.35 2.62 27.25
CA ASN A 334 5.28 3.62 28.31
C ASN A 334 5.85 3.17 29.67
N ASN A 335 6.41 1.97 29.85
CA ASN A 335 6.89 1.51 31.16
C ASN A 335 8.17 0.67 31.12
N LYS A 336 9.10 0.99 32.03
CA LYS A 336 10.47 0.46 32.21
C LYS A 336 10.57 -1.02 32.69
N THR A 337 9.69 -1.93 32.25
CA THR A 337 9.69 -3.30 32.79
C THR A 337 9.80 -4.43 31.79
N GLU A 338 10.06 -4.16 30.51
CA GLU A 338 10.55 -5.18 29.58
C GLU A 338 11.82 -4.70 28.90
N SER A 339 12.96 -5.16 29.41
CA SER A 339 14.27 -5.02 28.78
C SER A 339 14.26 -5.77 27.43
N GLY A 340 13.80 -5.11 26.37
CA GLY A 340 13.70 -5.70 25.03
C GLY A 340 13.16 -4.81 23.92
N ALA A 341 12.83 -3.54 24.16
CA ALA A 341 12.18 -2.67 23.16
C ALA A 341 13.12 -2.22 22.01
N CYS A 342 14.41 -2.03 22.29
CA CYS A 342 15.42 -1.65 21.31
C CYS A 342 16.82 -2.00 21.83
N LEU A 343 17.82 -2.10 20.94
CA LEU A 343 19.22 -2.28 21.30
C LEU A 343 20.01 -0.97 21.13
N ASP A 344 20.84 -0.67 22.12
CA ASP A 344 21.79 0.44 22.04
C ASP A 344 23.00 0.01 21.19
N PRO A 345 23.38 0.77 20.15
CA PRO A 345 24.50 0.44 19.27
C PRO A 345 25.84 0.23 20.01
N ASP A 346 26.02 0.86 21.18
CA ASP A 346 27.27 0.81 21.95
C ASP A 346 27.34 -0.39 22.90
N THR A 347 26.32 -1.27 22.91
CA THR A 347 26.30 -2.46 23.77
C THR A 347 27.13 -3.62 23.18
N PRO A 348 28.10 -4.18 23.93
CA PRO A 348 29.06 -5.17 23.42
C PRO A 348 28.47 -6.57 23.11
N HIS A 349 27.15 -6.76 23.22
CA HIS A 349 26.49 -8.07 23.11
C HIS A 349 25.83 -8.34 21.74
N LEU A 350 26.12 -7.55 20.71
CA LEU A 350 25.59 -7.74 19.34
C LEU A 350 25.73 -9.19 18.81
N ALA A 351 26.75 -9.94 19.24
CA ALA A 351 26.98 -11.32 18.81
C ALA A 351 26.19 -12.40 19.59
N SER A 352 25.61 -12.09 20.75
CA SER A 352 24.97 -13.10 21.63
C SER A 352 23.45 -13.17 21.52
N VAL A 353 22.81 -12.25 20.79
CA VAL A 353 21.37 -12.32 20.50
C VAL A 353 21.13 -13.03 19.16
N VAL A 354 21.91 -14.09 18.90
CA VAL A 354 21.47 -15.14 17.98
C VAL A 354 20.26 -15.77 18.66
N SER A 355 19.09 -15.55 18.06
CA SER A 355 17.78 -15.97 18.53
C SER A 355 17.82 -17.31 19.26
N PRO A 356 17.19 -17.45 20.46
CA PRO A 356 16.95 -18.77 21.02
C PRO A 356 16.21 -19.61 19.98
N PRO A 357 16.38 -20.95 19.95
CA PRO A 357 15.74 -21.81 18.96
C PRO A 357 14.22 -21.70 19.12
N THR A 358 13.60 -20.80 18.38
CA THR A 358 12.15 -20.64 18.36
C THR A 358 11.55 -21.83 17.63
N LYS A 359 10.41 -22.32 18.14
CA LYS A 359 9.55 -23.26 17.42
C LYS A 359 9.35 -22.74 15.99
N LYS A 360 9.55 -23.61 15.00
CA LYS A 360 9.36 -23.30 13.58
C LYS A 360 8.03 -22.55 13.39
N GLY A 361 8.07 -21.33 12.84
CA GLY A 361 6.89 -20.59 12.42
C GLY A 361 6.52 -19.32 13.23
N THR A 362 7.24 -18.96 14.30
CA THR A 362 6.98 -17.69 15.00
C THR A 362 7.83 -16.56 14.44
N ILE A 363 7.20 -15.54 13.85
CA ILE A 363 7.88 -14.30 13.44
C ILE A 363 8.25 -13.53 14.70
N LEU A 364 9.56 -13.41 14.96
CA LEU A 364 10.06 -12.61 16.06
C LEU A 364 9.76 -11.13 15.79
N PRO A 365 9.38 -10.35 16.81
CA PRO A 365 9.22 -8.91 16.66
C PRO A 365 10.54 -8.28 16.19
N PRO A 366 10.47 -7.17 15.41
CA PRO A 366 11.64 -6.48 14.92
C PRO A 366 12.51 -6.03 16.10
N LEU A 367 13.82 -6.26 16.00
CA LEU A 367 14.78 -5.81 16.99
C LEU A 367 15.43 -4.55 16.45
N VAL A 368 15.02 -3.39 16.95
CA VAL A 368 15.43 -2.10 16.39
C VAL A 368 16.52 -1.43 17.21
N GLN A 369 17.34 -0.61 16.55
CA GLN A 369 18.27 0.29 17.22
C GLN A 369 17.51 1.36 18.02
N CYS A 370 17.99 1.64 19.24
CA CYS A 370 17.42 2.66 20.10
C CYS A 370 17.56 4.04 19.45
N THR A 371 16.43 4.61 19.07
CA THR A 371 16.29 5.94 18.48
C THR A 371 15.05 6.60 19.07
N ARG A 372 14.91 7.92 18.93
CA ARG A 372 13.71 8.62 19.40
C ARG A 372 12.42 8.18 18.69
N HIS A 373 12.51 7.69 17.46
CA HIS A 373 11.35 7.30 16.64
C HIS A 373 11.01 5.80 16.72
N LEU A 374 11.97 4.95 17.12
CA LEU A 374 11.84 3.48 17.24
C LEU A 374 11.37 2.77 15.95
N CYS A 375 11.56 3.40 14.80
CA CYS A 375 11.16 2.83 13.51
C CYS A 375 12.23 1.92 12.91
N PRO A 376 11.85 0.72 12.41
CA PRO A 376 12.75 -0.16 11.65
C PRO A 376 13.36 0.51 10.42
N ILE A 377 12.62 1.37 9.73
CA ILE A 377 13.09 2.08 8.53
C ILE A 377 12.95 3.58 8.70
N ARG A 378 13.95 4.31 8.21
CA ARG A 378 13.86 5.76 8.01
C ARG A 378 14.15 6.10 6.56
N VAL A 379 13.28 6.89 5.95
CA VAL A 379 13.53 7.51 4.64
C VAL A 379 13.90 8.97 4.87
N HIS A 380 15.13 9.33 4.55
CA HIS A 380 15.60 10.72 4.60
C HIS A 380 15.50 11.37 3.23
N TRP A 381 14.77 12.48 3.15
CA TRP A 381 14.65 13.30 1.94
C TRP A 381 15.41 14.61 2.11
N HIS A 382 16.47 14.78 1.34
CA HIS A 382 17.34 15.94 1.40
C HIS A 382 17.29 16.75 0.10
N VAL A 383 16.84 18.00 0.17
CA VAL A 383 16.95 18.94 -0.96
C VAL A 383 18.40 19.43 -1.02
N LYS A 384 19.19 18.84 -1.93
CA LYS A 384 20.65 18.98 -1.97
C LYS A 384 21.11 20.27 -2.64
N GLN A 385 20.53 20.60 -3.80
CA GLN A 385 20.98 21.75 -4.56
C GLN A 385 19.89 22.28 -5.50
N ASN A 386 19.94 23.58 -5.77
CA ASN A 386 19.05 24.28 -6.66
C ASN A 386 19.85 24.99 -7.77
N TYR A 387 19.72 24.53 -9.01
CA TYR A 387 20.32 25.15 -10.20
C TYR A 387 19.33 26.10 -10.88
N LYS A 388 19.72 26.73 -12.00
CA LYS A 388 18.82 27.63 -12.74
C LYS A 388 17.56 26.90 -13.24
N GLU A 389 17.74 25.76 -13.91
CA GLU A 389 16.66 25.00 -14.56
C GLU A 389 16.29 23.69 -13.86
N TYR A 390 17.14 23.24 -12.94
CA TYR A 390 17.00 21.94 -12.28
C TYR A 390 17.14 22.07 -10.77
N TRP A 391 16.65 21.09 -10.05
CA TRP A 391 16.91 20.93 -8.63
C TRP A 391 17.16 19.46 -8.31
N ARG A 392 17.95 19.23 -7.27
CA ARG A 392 18.49 17.90 -6.95
C ARG A 392 18.05 17.51 -5.54
N VAL A 393 17.48 16.32 -5.46
CA VAL A 393 17.12 15.66 -4.19
C VAL A 393 18.04 14.47 -3.98
N LYS A 394 18.46 14.26 -2.74
CA LYS A 394 19.11 13.03 -2.29
C LYS A 394 18.15 12.28 -1.37
N ILE A 395 17.95 11.01 -1.65
CA ILE A 395 17.15 10.09 -0.83
C ILE A 395 18.12 9.11 -0.16
N THR A 396 17.97 8.93 1.15
CA THR A 396 18.70 7.92 1.92
C THR A 396 17.71 7.06 2.69
N ILE A 397 17.68 5.76 2.42
CA ILE A 397 16.89 4.80 3.18
C ILE A 397 17.83 4.11 4.17
N THR A 398 17.51 4.14 5.46
CA THR A 398 18.30 3.53 6.53
C THR A 398 17.49 2.43 7.21
N ASN A 399 18.09 1.27 7.38
CA ASN A 399 17.57 0.15 8.15
C ASN A 399 18.13 0.21 9.57
N PHE A 400 17.24 0.22 10.55
CA PHE A 400 17.53 0.19 11.98
C PHE A 400 17.16 -1.17 12.60
N ASN A 401 16.76 -2.17 11.82
CA ASN A 401 16.40 -3.50 12.29
C ASN A 401 17.63 -4.43 12.26
N TYR A 402 17.97 -5.06 13.39
CA TYR A 402 19.05 -6.03 13.56
C TYR A 402 18.65 -7.48 13.20
N ARG A 403 17.39 -7.73 12.87
CA ARG A 403 16.87 -9.08 12.57
C ARG A 403 16.36 -9.24 11.15
N LEU A 404 16.29 -8.14 10.38
CA LEU A 404 15.63 -8.13 9.10
C LEU A 404 16.46 -7.38 8.06
N ASN A 405 16.76 -8.11 6.99
CA ASN A 405 17.25 -7.55 5.74
C ASN A 405 16.08 -7.35 4.79
N TYR A 406 16.12 -6.28 3.99
CA TYR A 406 15.12 -6.03 2.96
C TYR A 406 15.74 -6.28 1.58
N SER A 407 15.42 -7.43 0.99
CA SER A 407 15.70 -7.71 -0.42
C SER A 407 14.56 -7.18 -1.30
N GLN A 408 14.89 -6.77 -2.52
CA GLN A 408 13.92 -6.26 -3.50
C GLN A 408 13.04 -5.12 -2.94
N TRP A 409 13.59 -4.36 -2.01
CA TRP A 409 12.91 -3.25 -1.39
C TRP A 409 12.44 -2.25 -2.45
N ASN A 410 11.34 -1.58 -2.17
CA ASN A 410 10.84 -0.51 -2.99
C ASN A 410 10.29 0.63 -2.12
N MET A 411 10.24 1.81 -2.71
CA MET A 411 9.57 2.97 -2.11
C MET A 411 8.67 3.63 -3.13
N VAL A 412 7.57 4.21 -2.66
CA VAL A 412 6.69 5.05 -3.47
C VAL A 412 6.68 6.43 -2.86
N ALA A 413 6.93 7.46 -3.67
CA ALA A 413 6.84 8.85 -3.25
C ALA A 413 5.74 9.54 -4.04
N GLN A 414 4.97 10.37 -3.33
CA GLN A 414 4.00 11.29 -3.94
C GLN A 414 4.53 12.72 -3.82
N HIS A 415 4.77 13.36 -4.96
CA HIS A 415 5.23 14.74 -5.06
C HIS A 415 4.83 15.31 -6.43
N PRO A 416 4.25 16.53 -6.51
CA PRO A 416 3.79 17.11 -7.77
C PRO A 416 4.80 17.04 -8.91
N ASN A 417 6.06 17.38 -8.63
CA ASN A 417 7.16 17.43 -9.61
C ASN A 417 7.77 16.06 -10.00
N LEU A 418 7.17 14.92 -9.59
CA LEU A 418 7.58 13.58 -10.07
C LEU A 418 7.09 13.29 -11.49
N ASP A 419 6.24 14.16 -12.04
CA ASP A 419 5.87 14.18 -13.45
C ASP A 419 7.02 14.63 -14.37
N ASN A 420 7.95 15.43 -13.85
CA ASN A 420 9.01 16.11 -14.60
C ASN A 420 10.42 15.69 -14.13
N ILE A 421 10.65 14.38 -14.08
CA ILE A 421 11.94 13.78 -13.72
C ILE A 421 12.87 13.85 -14.93
N THR A 422 14.04 14.47 -14.75
CA THR A 422 15.08 14.49 -15.78
C THR A 422 15.95 13.24 -15.71
N GLN A 423 16.39 12.89 -14.49
CA GLN A 423 17.33 11.79 -14.28
C GLN A 423 17.22 11.23 -12.86
N ILE A 424 17.35 9.91 -12.74
CA ILE A 424 17.47 9.22 -11.46
C ILE A 424 18.81 8.49 -11.44
N PHE A 425 19.50 8.60 -10.31
CA PHE A 425 20.81 8.00 -10.09
C PHE A 425 20.66 6.77 -9.18
N SER A 426 21.29 5.67 -9.54
CA SER A 426 21.44 4.48 -8.69
C SER A 426 20.15 3.72 -8.30
N PHE A 427 18.95 4.18 -8.64
CA PHE A 427 17.68 3.45 -8.46
C PHE A 427 16.98 3.25 -9.81
N ASN A 428 16.19 2.18 -9.90
CA ASN A 428 15.19 2.04 -10.95
C ASN A 428 13.96 2.87 -10.62
N TYR A 429 13.19 3.24 -11.65
CA TYR A 429 11.99 4.06 -11.47
C TYR A 429 10.85 3.63 -12.40
N LYS A 430 9.63 3.88 -11.92
CA LYS A 430 8.43 3.83 -12.74
C LYS A 430 7.36 4.74 -12.16
N SER A 431 6.75 5.57 -13.00
CA SER A 431 5.59 6.37 -12.60
C SER A 431 4.39 5.45 -12.33
N ILE A 432 3.64 5.74 -11.28
CA ILE A 432 2.38 5.07 -10.95
C ILE A 432 1.28 6.11 -11.06
N THR A 433 0.31 5.85 -11.93
CA THR A 433 -0.84 6.73 -12.16
C THR A 433 -2.10 6.04 -11.63
N PRO A 434 -2.48 6.28 -10.36
CA PRO A 434 -3.71 5.72 -9.80
C PRO A 434 -4.97 6.35 -10.41
N TYR A 435 -4.89 7.64 -10.79
CA TYR A 435 -5.99 8.39 -11.38
C TYR A 435 -5.56 8.96 -12.74
N ALA A 436 -6.47 8.97 -13.71
CA ALA A 436 -6.22 9.53 -15.02
C ALA A 436 -5.85 11.02 -14.91
N GLY A 437 -4.70 11.42 -15.48
CA GLY A 437 -4.25 12.81 -15.54
C GLY A 437 -3.39 13.29 -14.36
N LEU A 438 -3.09 12.43 -13.36
CA LEU A 438 -2.20 12.76 -12.25
C LEU A 438 -0.97 11.85 -12.23
N ASN A 439 0.19 12.42 -12.57
CA ASN A 439 1.48 11.73 -12.61
C ASN A 439 2.39 12.16 -11.43
N ASP A 440 1.78 12.45 -10.27
CA ASP A 440 2.48 12.95 -9.09
C ASP A 440 3.10 11.85 -8.22
N THR A 441 3.05 10.60 -8.66
CA THR A 441 3.46 9.45 -7.86
C THR A 441 4.45 8.60 -8.65
N ALA A 442 5.55 8.22 -8.00
CA ALA A 442 6.58 7.38 -8.60
C ALA A 442 7.05 6.30 -7.62
N MET A 443 7.30 5.12 -8.18
CA MET A 443 7.92 3.99 -7.51
C MET A 443 9.41 3.94 -7.85
N LEU A 444 10.23 3.74 -6.82
CA LEU A 444 11.68 3.60 -6.90
C LEU A 444 12.09 2.29 -6.24
N TRP A 445 13.07 1.59 -6.80
CA TRP A 445 13.61 0.36 -6.19
C TRP A 445 15.08 0.16 -6.55
N GLY A 446 15.75 -0.71 -5.79
CA GLY A 446 17.15 -1.03 -6.02
C GLY A 446 17.42 -1.69 -7.37
N MET A 447 18.63 -1.49 -7.89
CA MET A 447 19.16 -2.20 -9.05
C MET A 447 19.69 -3.57 -8.62
N LYS A 448 19.31 -4.61 -9.37
CA LYS A 448 19.72 -5.99 -9.11
C LYS A 448 21.25 -6.10 -9.02
N PHE A 449 21.76 -6.80 -8.01
CA PHE A 449 23.19 -7.01 -7.77
C PHE A 449 24.00 -5.74 -7.42
N TYR A 450 23.33 -4.64 -7.05
CA TYR A 450 24.00 -3.40 -6.66
C TYR A 450 23.47 -2.88 -5.32
N ASN A 451 22.20 -2.51 -5.26
CA ASN A 451 21.57 -1.96 -4.08
C ASN A 451 20.12 -2.45 -3.90
N ASP A 452 19.78 -3.58 -4.51
CA ASP A 452 18.52 -4.31 -4.29
C ASP A 452 18.47 -5.07 -2.95
N PHE A 453 19.55 -4.99 -2.17
CA PHE A 453 19.64 -5.54 -0.83
C PHE A 453 19.97 -4.45 0.18
N LEU A 454 19.05 -4.21 1.11
CA LEU A 454 19.26 -3.32 2.25
C LEU A 454 19.51 -4.18 3.49
N SER A 455 20.78 -4.25 3.88
CA SER A 455 21.23 -5.00 5.04
C SER A 455 20.64 -4.47 6.34
N GLU A 456 20.72 -5.28 7.38
CA GLU A 456 20.39 -4.96 8.76
C GLU A 456 21.16 -3.74 9.29
N ALA A 457 20.75 -3.26 10.46
CA ALA A 457 21.35 -2.11 11.11
C ALA A 457 22.88 -2.23 11.24
N GLY A 458 23.60 -1.24 10.74
CA GLY A 458 25.06 -1.20 10.72
C GLY A 458 25.60 -0.29 9.63
N PRO A 459 26.93 -0.31 9.37
CA PRO A 459 27.57 0.56 8.37
C PRO A 459 27.02 0.40 6.95
N LEU A 460 26.56 -0.81 6.60
CA LEU A 460 25.96 -1.15 5.31
C LEU A 460 24.42 -1.12 5.33
N GLY A 461 23.81 -0.72 6.44
CA GLY A 461 22.36 -0.65 6.63
C GLY A 461 21.72 0.58 5.99
N ASN A 462 22.27 1.11 4.89
CA ASN A 462 21.64 2.21 4.16
C ASN A 462 21.88 2.14 2.65
N VAL A 463 20.92 2.65 1.90
CA VAL A 463 21.00 2.84 0.45
C VAL A 463 20.68 4.29 0.11
N GLN A 464 21.32 4.81 -0.94
CA GLN A 464 21.22 6.21 -1.32
C GLN A 464 21.03 6.36 -2.82
N SER A 465 20.28 7.39 -3.20
CA SER A 465 20.03 7.78 -4.58
C SER A 465 19.87 9.28 -4.68
N GLU A 466 20.01 9.81 -5.88
CA GLU A 466 19.71 11.19 -6.19
C GLU A 466 18.69 11.25 -7.33
N ILE A 467 17.83 12.26 -7.28
CA ILE A 467 16.87 12.57 -8.33
C ILE A 467 17.13 14.00 -8.80
N LEU A 468 17.26 14.17 -10.10
CA LEU A 468 17.33 15.45 -10.76
C LEU A 468 15.98 15.75 -11.39
N PHE A 469 15.38 16.83 -10.92
CA PHE A 469 14.10 17.32 -11.37
C PHE A 469 14.28 18.54 -12.26
N ARG A 470 13.49 18.64 -13.33
CA ARG A 470 13.36 19.88 -14.07
C ARG A 470 12.40 20.80 -13.35
N LYS A 471 12.73 22.08 -13.29
CA LYS A 471 11.84 23.10 -12.73
C LYS A 471 10.77 23.45 -13.75
N ASP A 472 9.54 23.45 -13.29
CA ASP A 472 8.45 24.13 -13.95
C ASP A 472 8.33 25.55 -13.38
N GLN A 473 8.51 26.56 -14.23
CA GLN A 473 8.47 27.97 -13.82
C GLN A 473 7.11 28.38 -13.24
N SER A 474 6.04 27.66 -13.55
CA SER A 474 4.68 27.98 -13.09
C SER A 474 4.36 27.43 -11.70
N THR A 475 5.01 26.34 -11.27
CA THR A 475 4.68 25.61 -10.04
C THR A 475 5.83 25.53 -9.03
N PHE A 476 7.07 25.68 -9.48
CA PHE A 476 8.24 25.53 -8.62
C PHE A 476 8.34 26.65 -7.59
N THR A 477 8.31 26.28 -6.31
CA THR A 477 8.48 27.21 -5.18
C THR A 477 9.17 26.49 -4.03
N PHE A 478 9.81 27.25 -3.14
CA PHE A 478 10.30 26.74 -1.85
C PHE A 478 9.36 27.12 -0.69
N GLU A 479 8.27 27.81 -0.98
CA GLU A 479 7.30 28.21 0.03
C GLU A 479 6.60 26.97 0.62
N LYS A 480 6.33 27.04 1.92
CA LYS A 480 5.46 26.11 2.65
C LYS A 480 5.84 24.63 2.46
N GLY A 481 7.14 24.35 2.30
CA GLY A 481 7.63 22.98 2.19
C GLY A 481 7.30 22.26 0.88
N TRP A 482 7.04 23.01 -0.21
CA TRP A 482 6.69 22.43 -1.52
C TRP A 482 7.70 21.41 -2.05
N ALA A 483 9.00 21.59 -1.77
CA ALA A 483 10.08 20.71 -2.23
C ALA A 483 10.11 19.31 -1.55
N PHE A 484 9.20 19.05 -0.62
CA PHE A 484 9.12 17.81 0.15
C PHE A 484 7.92 16.96 -0.29
N PRO A 485 8.06 15.62 -0.24
CA PRO A 485 7.00 14.73 -0.68
C PRO A 485 5.80 14.83 0.24
N ARG A 486 4.61 14.64 -0.32
CA ARG A 486 3.34 14.62 0.43
C ARG A 486 3.18 13.33 1.21
N ARG A 487 3.61 12.21 0.62
CA ARG A 487 3.56 10.86 1.19
C ARG A 487 4.73 10.03 0.72
N ILE A 488 5.20 9.14 1.59
CA ILE A 488 6.20 8.12 1.27
C ILE A 488 5.67 6.78 1.77
N TYR A 489 5.78 5.76 0.94
CA TYR A 489 5.54 4.37 1.29
C TYR A 489 6.84 3.59 1.14
N PHE A 490 7.11 2.65 2.04
CA PHE A 490 8.23 1.73 1.95
C PHE A 490 7.72 0.29 1.98
N ASN A 491 8.06 -0.51 0.97
CA ASN A 491 7.52 -1.87 0.76
C ASN A 491 5.99 -1.95 0.81
N GLY A 492 5.35 -0.83 0.48
CA GLY A 492 3.91 -0.63 0.50
C GLY A 492 3.33 -0.13 1.82
N ASP A 493 4.10 0.00 2.89
CA ASP A 493 3.60 0.55 4.15
C ASP A 493 3.77 2.07 4.18
N ASN A 494 2.74 2.79 4.66
CA ASN A 494 2.76 4.25 4.71
C ASN A 494 3.68 4.73 5.84
N CYS A 495 4.65 5.57 5.50
CA CYS A 495 5.60 6.11 6.46
C CYS A 495 5.04 7.36 7.17
N VAL A 496 5.37 7.50 8.45
CA VAL A 496 4.99 8.67 9.24
C VAL A 496 5.79 9.89 8.77
N MET A 497 5.09 10.88 8.21
CA MET A 497 5.67 12.16 7.82
C MET A 497 5.77 13.10 9.03
N PRO A 498 6.79 13.97 9.13
CA PRO A 498 6.78 15.10 10.05
C PRO A 498 5.59 16.03 9.78
N PRO A 499 5.16 16.83 10.76
CA PRO A 499 4.06 17.75 10.55
C PRO A 499 4.51 18.91 9.62
N PRO A 500 3.67 19.36 8.66
CA PRO A 500 4.09 20.29 7.60
C PRO A 500 4.60 21.65 8.08
N ASP A 501 4.18 22.11 9.26
CA ASP A 501 4.62 23.34 9.92
C ASP A 501 6.10 23.31 10.31
N THR A 502 6.66 22.10 10.51
CA THR A 502 8.07 21.92 10.84
C THR A 502 8.98 21.81 9.63
N TYR A 503 8.45 21.75 8.40
CA TYR A 503 9.26 21.50 7.20
C TYR A 503 10.34 22.56 7.03
N PRO A 504 11.53 22.20 6.50
CA PRO A 504 12.57 23.18 6.26
C PRO A 504 12.08 24.30 5.34
N PHE A 505 11.94 25.50 5.89
CA PHE A 505 11.55 26.70 5.15
C PHE A 505 12.77 27.56 4.84
N LEU A 506 12.69 28.33 3.76
CA LEU A 506 13.67 29.37 3.49
C LEU A 506 13.62 30.38 4.64
N PRO A 507 14.74 30.74 5.27
CA PRO A 507 14.74 31.81 6.25
C PRO A 507 14.14 33.05 5.60
N ASN A 508 13.19 33.70 6.28
CA ASN A 508 12.61 34.96 5.83
C ASN A 508 13.74 36.00 5.75
N GLY A 509 14.39 36.09 4.59
CA GLY A 509 15.42 37.07 4.26
C GLY A 509 14.82 38.44 4.05
N GLY A 510 14.02 38.92 5.00
CA GLY A 510 13.81 40.34 5.18
C GLY A 510 14.94 40.84 6.06
N PHE A 511 15.96 41.46 5.46
CA PHE A 511 16.71 42.47 6.20
C PHE A 511 15.67 43.46 6.72
N ARG A 512 15.33 43.38 8.00
CA ARG A 512 14.80 44.56 8.70
C ARG A 512 16.03 45.42 8.91
N PRO A 513 16.25 46.51 8.16
CA PRO A 513 17.17 47.51 8.66
C PRO A 513 16.63 47.88 10.04
N GLU A 514 17.37 47.56 11.09
CA GLU A 514 17.14 48.20 12.38
C GLU A 514 17.49 49.67 12.18
N VAL A 515 16.52 50.42 11.67
CA VAL A 515 16.59 51.87 11.68
C VAL A 515 16.51 52.24 13.15
N SER A 516 17.67 52.49 13.75
CA SER A 516 17.76 53.06 15.08
C SER A 516 16.99 54.38 15.07
N VAL A 517 15.83 54.38 15.72
CA VAL A 517 15.03 55.60 15.94
C VAL A 517 15.89 56.65 16.65
N PHE A 518 16.81 56.21 17.51
CA PHE A 518 17.81 57.05 18.15
C PHE A 518 18.73 57.77 17.15
N ALA A 519 19.28 57.06 16.17
CA ALA A 519 20.12 57.65 15.13
C ALA A 519 19.33 58.61 14.21
N SER A 520 18.05 58.31 13.97
CA SER A 520 17.16 59.11 13.12
C SER A 520 16.74 60.43 13.76
N VAL A 521 16.72 60.51 15.10
CA VAL A 521 16.39 61.74 15.85
C VAL A 521 17.64 62.52 16.24
N LEU A 522 18.78 61.86 16.51
CA LEU A 522 20.02 62.55 16.91
C LEU A 522 20.66 63.35 15.77
N LEU A 523 20.61 62.85 14.53
CA LEU A 523 21.20 63.57 13.38
C LEU A 523 20.57 64.95 13.13
N PRO A 524 19.23 65.11 13.06
CA PRO A 524 18.64 66.43 12.88
C PRO A 524 18.84 67.34 14.09
N VAL A 525 18.85 66.81 15.32
CA VAL A 525 19.12 67.62 16.53
C VAL A 525 20.56 68.15 16.54
N LEU A 526 21.55 67.33 16.19
CA LEU A 526 22.93 67.78 16.06
C LEU A 526 23.11 68.82 14.95
N LEU A 527 22.45 68.64 13.80
CA LEU A 527 22.49 69.63 12.73
C LEU A 527 21.87 70.97 13.15
N VAL A 528 20.76 70.95 13.90
CA VAL A 528 20.15 72.18 14.44
C VAL A 528 21.09 72.87 15.43
N PHE A 529 21.74 72.13 16.33
CA PHE A 529 22.74 72.73 17.24
C PHE A 529 23.92 73.36 16.50
N PHE A 530 24.42 72.74 15.42
CA PHE A 530 25.49 73.31 14.60
C PHE A 530 25.05 74.56 13.83
N PHE A 531 23.80 74.65 13.37
CA PHE A 531 23.28 75.86 12.70
C PHE A 531 23.05 77.04 13.66
N PHE A 532 22.78 76.79 14.94
CA PHE A 532 22.59 77.85 15.96
C PHE A 532 23.89 78.27 16.66
N SER A 533 25.03 77.64 16.35
CA SER A 533 26.34 77.96 16.93
C SER A 533 27.35 78.54 15.92
N ALA A 534 26.89 78.90 14.72
CA ALA A 534 27.66 79.61 13.69
C ALA A 534 27.23 81.08 13.57
#